data_AF-A0A1H8BZX6-F1
#
_entry.id   AF-A0A1H8BZX6-F1
#
_cell.length_a   1.000
_cell.length_b   1.000
_cell.length_c   1.000
_cell.angle_alpha   90.00
_cell.angle_beta   90.00
_cell.angle_gamma   90.00
#
_symmetry.space_group_name_H-M   'P 1'
#
loop_
_entity.id
_entity.type
_entity.pdbx_description
1 polymer ?
#
loop_
_entity_poly.entity_id
_entity_poly.type
_entity_poly.pdbx_seq_one_letter_code
_entity_poly.pdbx_strand_id
1 'polypeptide(L)' 'MKKSKFSDSQIMTILKQAEAGVPVPELCREHGYE' A
#
# COMPACT_ATOMS: atom_id res chain seq x y z
N MET A 1 21.76 -5.53 0.48
CA MET A 1 20.53 -5.05 1.15
C MET A 1 19.37 -5.50 0.29
N LYS A 2 18.43 -6.31 0.81
CA LYS A 2 17.24 -6.71 0.04
C LYS A 2 16.47 -5.41 -0.25
N LYS A 3 16.35 -5.01 -1.52
CA LYS A 3 15.51 -3.87 -1.89
C LYS A 3 14.09 -4.20 -1.41
N SER A 4 13.52 -3.34 -0.58
CA SER A 4 12.13 -3.48 -0.18
C SER A 4 11.27 -3.51 -1.43
N LYS A 5 10.32 -4.45 -1.49
CA LYS A 5 9.39 -4.60 -2.63
C LYS A 5 8.52 -3.33 -2.81
N PHE A 6 8.45 -2.50 -1.79
CA PHE A 6 7.73 -1.24 -1.75
C PHE A 6 8.67 -0.09 -1.40
N SER A 7 8.50 1.02 -2.10
CA SER A 7 9.13 2.30 -1.77
C SER A 7 8.45 2.93 -0.56
N ASP A 8 9.16 3.76 0.21
CA ASP A 8 8.60 4.48 1.37
C ASP A 8 7.35 5.30 0.99
N SER A 9 7.33 5.89 -0.20
CA SER A 9 6.18 6.63 -0.72
C SER A 9 4.93 5.74 -0.92
N GLN A 10 5.13 4.50 -1.37
CA GLN A 10 4.03 3.54 -1.55
C GLN A 10 3.45 3.15 -0.18
N ILE A 11 4.32 2.94 0.82
CA ILE A 11 3.89 2.63 2.19
C ILE A 11 3.07 3.78 2.77
N MET A 12 3.56 5.02 2.64
CA MET A 12 2.85 6.21 3.14
C MET A 12 1.49 6.43 2.46
N THR A 13 1.38 6.09 1.17
CA THR A 13 0.12 6.20 0.43
C THR A 13 -0.91 5.19 0.95
N ILE A 14 -0.50 3.94 1.13
CA ILE A 14 -1.37 2.87 1.62
C ILE A 14 -1.87 3.17 3.04
N LEU A 15 -1.00 3.65 3.92
CA LEU A 15 -1.39 4.04 5.28
C LEU A 15 -2.45 5.14 5.27
N LYS A 16 -2.26 6.19 4.46
CA LYS A 16 -3.24 7.27 4.32
C LYS A 16 -4.59 6.79 3.78
N GLN A 17 -4.58 5.90 2.78
CA GLN A 17 -5.83 5.35 2.24
C GLN A 17 -6.54 4.47 3.27
N ALA A 18 -5.79 3.68 4.06
CA ALA A 18 -6.35 2.88 5.16
C ALA A 18 -6.95 3.77 6.26
N GLU A 19 -6.27 4.86 6.64
CA GLU A 19 -6.79 5.86 7.59
C GLU A 19 -8.04 6.59 7.08
N ALA A 20 -8.14 6.81 5.76
CA ALA A 20 -9.32 7.36 5.11
C ALA A 20 -10.51 6.36 5.05
N GLY A 21 -10.32 5.13 5.55
CA GLY A 21 -11.36 4.09 5.58
C GLY A 21 -11.50 3.29 4.30
N VAL A 22 -10.51 3.34 3.39
CA VAL A 22 -10.51 2.52 2.19
C VAL A 22 -10.35 1.04 2.58
N PRO A 23 -11.23 0.15 2.10
CA PRO A 23 -11.12 -1.28 2.39
C PRO A 23 -9.77 -1.84 1.92
N VAL A 24 -9.10 -2.59 2.80
CA VAL A 24 -7.83 -3.29 2.50
C VAL A 24 -7.88 -4.12 1.20
N PRO A 25 -8.98 -4.83 0.86
CA PRO A 25 -9.07 -5.55 -0.41
C PRO A 25 -8.92 -4.65 -1.66
N GLU A 26 -9.38 -3.40 -1.59
CA GLU A 26 -9.22 -2.43 -2.69
C GLU A 26 -7.78 -1.92 -2.77
N LEU A 27 -7.15 -1.67 -1.63
CA LEU A 27 -5.72 -1.30 -1.55
C LEU A 27 -4.84 -2.40 -2.15
N CYS A 28 -5.09 -3.67 -1.81
CA CYS A 28 -4.32 -4.78 -2.36
C CYS A 28 -4.47 -4.89 -3.88
N ARG A 29 -5.68 -4.68 -4.41
CA ARG A 29 -5.94 -4.69 -5.86
C ARG A 29 -5.26 -3.53 -6.59
N GLU A 30 -5.32 -2.33 -6.05
CA GLU A 30 -4.76 -1.13 -6.69
C GLU A 30 -3.21 -1.17 -6.73
N HIS A 31 -2.59 -1.68 -5.66
CA HIS A 31 -1.13 -1.71 -5.53
C HIS A 31 -0.49 -3.02 -6.03
N GLY A 32 -1.25 -3.91 -6.65
CA GLY A 32 -0.74 -5.15 -7.25
C GLY A 32 -0.21 -6.15 -6.21
N TYR A 33 -0.81 -6.17 -5.01
CA TYR A 33 -0.55 -7.21 -4.03
C TYR A 33 -1.23 -8.51 -4.50
N GLU A 34 -0.49 -9.31 -5.25
CA GLU A 34 -0.74 -10.75 -5.45
C GLU A 34 -0.04 -11.59 -4.38
#